data_AF-A0A5J4W9R5-F1
#
_entry.id   AF-A0A5J4W9R5-F1
#
_cell.length_a   1.000
_cell.length_b   1.000
_cell.length_c   1.000
_cell.angle_alpha   90.00
_cell.angle_beta   90.00
_cell.angle_gamma   90.00
#
_symmetry.space_group_name_H-M   'P 1'
#
loop_
_entity.id
_entity.type
_entity.pdbx_description
1 polymer ?
#
loop_
_entity_poly.entity_id
_entity_poly.type
_entity_poly.pdbx_seq_one_letter_code
_entity_poly.pdbx_strand_id
1 'polypeptide(L)'
;MSEEYRENFNYGNPNYYKQGNLSGSAKNTISDGIPGHGNGQLSTSTARLWGCIACCFGVQGCQRWYVGERGCCLLCCLTEGCVGIGQIVDMCCLISGRVEEVNSDIRRVAHQQYDANKVHDGGGQVDIIYQDNKH
;
A
#
# COMPACT_ATOMS: atom_id res chain seq x y z
N MET A 1 -10.63 -4.07 10.57
CA MET A 1 -11.22 -4.96 9.55
C MET A 1 -10.48 -4.66 8.26
N SER A 2 -9.80 -5.64 7.67
CA SER A 2 -9.05 -5.42 6.43
C SER A 2 -10.01 -5.42 5.23
N GLU A 3 -9.90 -4.45 4.34
CA GLU A 3 -10.69 -4.39 3.12
C GLU A 3 -10.20 -5.41 2.09
N GLU A 4 -11.14 -6.16 1.52
CA GLU A 4 -10.84 -7.22 0.56
C GLU A 4 -10.40 -6.69 -0.80
N TYR A 5 -9.55 -7.45 -1.47
CA TYR A 5 -9.13 -7.13 -2.83
C TYR A 5 -10.23 -7.46 -3.86
N ARG A 6 -10.72 -6.44 -4.55
CA ARG A 6 -11.58 -6.61 -5.74
C ARG A 6 -10.74 -6.79 -7.01
N GLU A 7 -10.79 -7.97 -7.64
CA GLU A 7 -10.05 -8.25 -8.88
C GLU A 7 -10.52 -7.39 -10.06
N ASN A 8 -11.81 -7.08 -10.13
CA ASN A 8 -12.42 -6.25 -11.19
C ASN A 8 -12.18 -4.74 -10.99
N PHE A 9 -11.23 -4.33 -10.13
CA PHE A 9 -11.01 -2.95 -9.76
C PHE A 9 -9.58 -2.49 -10.09
N ASN A 10 -9.46 -1.36 -10.79
CA ASN A 10 -8.16 -0.80 -11.15
C ASN A 10 -7.61 0.13 -10.04
N TYR A 11 -6.85 -0.44 -9.10
CA TYR A 11 -6.18 0.34 -8.03
C TYR A 11 -5.08 1.29 -8.54
N GLY A 12 -4.66 1.15 -9.80
CA GLY A 12 -3.71 2.05 -10.46
C GLY A 12 -4.34 3.34 -11.00
N ASN A 13 -5.63 3.58 -10.79
CA ASN A 13 -6.26 4.83 -11.24
C ASN A 13 -6.01 5.97 -10.22
N PRO A 14 -5.28 7.04 -10.57
CA PRO A 14 -4.97 8.13 -9.66
C PRO A 14 -6.21 8.93 -9.22
N ASN A 15 -7.32 8.87 -9.98
CA ASN A 15 -8.52 9.62 -9.65
C ASN A 15 -9.17 9.16 -8.34
N TYR A 16 -8.95 7.91 -7.91
CA TYR A 16 -9.51 7.39 -6.67
C TYR A 16 -8.87 7.98 -5.41
N TYR A 17 -7.67 8.57 -5.54
CA TYR A 17 -6.88 9.03 -4.39
C TYR A 17 -6.81 10.56 -4.27
N LYS A 18 -7.38 11.31 -5.24
CA LYS A 18 -7.35 12.78 -5.25
C LYS A 18 -8.14 13.41 -4.09
N GLN A 19 -9.25 12.77 -3.69
CA GLN A 19 -10.17 13.30 -2.68
C GLN A 19 -10.21 12.46 -1.39
N GLY A 20 -9.63 11.26 -1.42
CA GLY A 20 -9.65 10.34 -0.31
C GLY A 20 -8.61 10.65 0.78
N ASN A 21 -9.00 10.52 2.05
CA ASN A 21 -8.07 10.68 3.16
C ASN A 21 -7.29 9.37 3.41
N LEU A 22 -6.15 9.23 2.72
CA LEU A 22 -5.18 8.16 2.95
C LEU A 22 -4.46 8.33 4.30
N SER A 23 -4.08 7.23 4.94
CA SER A 23 -3.22 7.26 6.12
C SER A 23 -1.84 7.83 5.78
N GLY A 24 -1.14 8.36 6.80
CA GLY A 24 0.18 8.96 6.60
C GLY A 24 1.18 8.01 5.93
N SER A 25 1.13 6.73 6.30
CA SER A 25 1.95 5.67 5.72
C SER A 25 1.61 5.43 4.25
N ALA A 26 0.32 5.31 3.89
CA ALA A 26 -0.09 5.19 2.50
C ALA A 26 0.32 6.42 1.65
N LYS A 27 0.17 7.65 2.19
CA LYS A 27 0.59 8.89 1.52
C LYS A 27 2.09 8.92 1.22
N ASN A 28 2.91 8.38 2.12
CA ASN A 28 4.36 8.29 1.94
C ASN A 28 4.80 7.28 0.86
N THR A 29 3.88 6.47 0.34
CA THR A 29 4.12 5.51 -0.75
C THR A 29 3.56 5.95 -2.10
N ILE A 30 3.02 7.17 -2.21
CA ILE A 30 2.44 7.67 -3.47
C ILE A 30 3.54 7.97 -4.48
N SER A 31 3.40 7.41 -5.69
CA SER A 31 4.12 7.80 -6.90
C SER A 31 3.10 8.19 -7.96
N ASP A 32 3.28 9.31 -8.64
CA ASP A 32 2.41 9.77 -9.74
C ASP A 32 0.91 9.88 -9.36
N GLY A 33 0.62 10.13 -8.08
CA GLY A 33 -0.74 10.19 -7.54
C GLY A 33 -1.37 8.82 -7.23
N ILE A 34 -0.61 7.73 -7.35
CA ILE A 34 -1.05 6.36 -7.05
C ILE A 34 -0.23 5.80 -5.87
N PRO A 35 -0.88 5.34 -4.79
CA PRO A 35 -0.19 4.74 -3.63
C PRO A 35 0.44 3.38 -4.00
N GLY A 36 1.30 2.85 -3.13
CA GLY A 36 1.99 1.58 -3.41
C GLY A 36 3.07 1.69 -4.48
N HIS A 37 3.79 2.82 -4.50
CA HIS A 37 4.85 3.14 -5.47
C HIS A 37 4.38 3.12 -6.92
N GLY A 38 3.15 3.57 -7.19
CA GLY A 38 2.60 3.62 -8.56
C GLY A 38 1.76 2.41 -8.97
N ASN A 39 1.77 1.33 -8.18
CA ASN A 39 1.06 0.09 -8.53
C ASN A 39 -0.33 -0.03 -7.89
N GLY A 40 -0.70 0.86 -6.96
CA GLY A 40 -1.93 0.77 -6.18
C GLY A 40 -1.88 -0.24 -5.03
N GLN A 41 -0.86 -1.09 -4.94
CA GLN A 41 -0.59 -1.96 -3.80
C GLN A 41 0.90 -2.14 -3.54
N LEU A 42 1.22 -2.34 -2.27
CA LEU A 42 2.54 -2.70 -1.80
C LEU A 42 2.72 -4.22 -1.84
N SER A 43 3.93 -4.64 -2.21
CA SER A 43 4.31 -6.04 -2.20
C SER A 43 5.17 -6.36 -0.97
N THR A 44 4.75 -7.37 -0.20
CA THR A 44 5.50 -7.89 0.94
C THR A 44 6.87 -8.44 0.52
N SER A 45 6.97 -9.06 -0.66
CA SER A 45 8.24 -9.61 -1.16
C SER A 45 9.23 -8.50 -1.52
N THR A 46 8.76 -7.41 -2.12
CA THR A 46 9.59 -6.24 -2.42
C THR A 46 10.05 -5.55 -1.14
N ALA A 47 9.15 -5.39 -0.15
CA ALA A 47 9.52 -4.87 1.16
C ALA A 47 10.63 -5.69 1.83
N ARG A 48 10.52 -7.03 1.75
CA ARG A 48 11.54 -7.97 2.22
C ARG A 48 12.87 -7.84 1.49
N LEU A 49 12.84 -7.75 0.16
CA LEU A 49 14.05 -7.58 -0.64
C LEU A 49 14.82 -6.31 -0.24
N TRP A 50 14.12 -5.18 -0.10
CA TRP A 50 14.71 -3.91 0.31
C TRP A 50 15.32 -3.97 1.72
N GLY A 51 14.64 -4.61 2.68
CA GLY A 51 15.21 -4.77 4.02
C GLY A 51 16.39 -5.74 4.07
N CYS A 52 16.38 -6.82 3.28
CA CYS A 52 17.54 -7.71 3.14
C CYS A 52 18.76 -6.96 2.59
N ILE A 53 18.58 -6.18 1.52
CA ILE A 53 19.65 -5.35 0.94
C ILE A 53 20.17 -4.37 2.00
N ALA A 54 19.28 -3.64 2.65
CA ALA A 54 19.66 -2.66 3.68
C ALA A 54 20.42 -3.31 4.85
N CYS A 55 20.01 -4.51 5.28
CA CYS A 55 20.70 -5.30 6.29
C CYS A 55 22.14 -5.64 5.87
N CYS A 56 22.37 -6.00 4.60
CA CYS A 56 23.72 -6.27 4.08
C CYS A 56 24.62 -5.04 4.07
N PHE A 57 24.06 -3.84 3.90
CA PHE A 57 24.79 -2.57 3.92
C PHE A 57 24.88 -1.94 5.32
N GLY A 58 24.38 -2.61 6.36
CA GLY A 58 24.35 -2.08 7.73
C GLY A 58 23.39 -0.91 7.94
N VAL A 59 22.51 -0.64 6.95
CA VAL A 59 21.50 0.41 7.04
C VAL A 59 20.24 -0.21 7.64
N GLN A 60 19.95 0.15 8.89
CA GLN A 60 18.73 -0.33 9.56
C GLN A 60 17.51 0.51 9.17
N GLY A 61 16.32 -0.11 9.09
CA GLY A 61 15.05 0.60 8.96
C GLY A 61 14.49 0.83 7.54
N CYS A 62 15.23 0.51 6.47
CA CYS A 62 14.76 0.71 5.10
C CYS A 62 13.45 -0.01 4.76
N GLN A 63 13.17 -1.15 5.39
CA GLN A 63 11.90 -1.86 5.17
C GLN A 63 10.68 -1.09 5.66
N ARG A 64 10.82 -0.31 6.75
CA ARG A 64 9.72 0.54 7.27
C ARG A 64 9.56 1.80 6.44
N TRP A 65 10.65 2.27 5.83
CA TRP A 65 10.59 3.34 4.84
C TRP A 65 9.75 2.93 3.62
N TYR A 66 9.88 1.69 3.15
CA TYR A 66 9.09 1.16 2.03
C TYR A 66 7.58 1.16 2.31
N VAL A 67 7.17 0.88 3.55
CA VAL A 67 5.74 0.90 3.93
C VAL A 67 5.24 2.31 4.26
N GLY A 68 6.12 3.31 4.27
CA GLY A 68 5.79 4.71 4.57
C GLY A 68 5.81 5.05 6.06
N GLU A 69 6.26 4.13 6.92
CA GLU A 69 6.38 4.27 8.38
C GLU A 69 7.71 4.97 8.76
N ARG A 70 7.82 6.26 8.39
CA ARG A 70 9.06 7.05 8.57
C ARG A 70 9.48 7.24 10.03
N GLY A 71 8.52 7.34 10.96
CA GLY A 71 8.79 7.56 12.38
C GLY A 71 9.51 6.40 13.05
N CYS A 72 9.04 5.17 12.81
CA CYS A 72 9.71 3.98 13.34
C CYS A 72 11.06 3.72 12.67
N CYS A 73 11.23 4.04 11.39
CA CYS A 73 12.53 3.98 10.73
C CYS A 73 13.55 4.87 11.45
N LEU A 74 13.19 6.12 11.76
CA LEU A 74 14.08 7.06 12.43
C LEU A 74 14.47 6.60 13.84
N LEU A 75 13.50 6.08 14.60
CA LEU A 75 13.74 5.53 15.94
C LEU A 75 14.69 4.33 15.89
N CYS A 76 14.51 3.39 14.95
CA CYS A 76 15.41 2.24 14.81
C CYS A 76 16.85 2.65 14.40
N CYS A 77 17.01 3.70 13.58
CA CYS A 77 18.32 4.26 13.26
C CYS A 77 18.99 4.94 14.45
N LEU A 78 18.23 5.70 15.25
CA LEU A 78 18.72 6.42 16.43
C LEU A 78 19.14 5.49 17.58
N THR A 79 18.55 4.30 17.66
CA THR A 79 18.90 3.30 18.68
C THR A 79 20.03 2.36 18.28
N GLU A 80 20.78 2.63 17.19
CA GLU A 80 21.82 1.76 16.62
C GLU A 80 21.39 0.28 16.63
N GLY A 81 20.23 0.01 16.03
CA GLY A 81 19.32 -1.06 16.44
C GLY A 81 20.00 -2.35 16.89
N CYS A 82 19.71 -2.71 18.14
CA CYS A 82 20.30 -3.84 18.84
C CYS A 82 20.30 -5.10 17.95
N VAL A 83 21.47 -5.41 17.37
CA VAL A 83 21.91 -6.68 16.77
C VAL A 83 20.92 -7.24 15.73
N GLY A 84 21.29 -7.26 14.44
CA GLY A 84 20.45 -7.57 13.25
C GLY A 84 19.36 -8.67 13.30
N ILE A 85 19.30 -9.49 14.35
CA ILE A 85 18.16 -10.32 14.75
C ILE A 85 16.86 -9.49 14.89
N GLY A 86 16.89 -8.31 15.50
CA GLY A 86 15.69 -7.46 15.63
C GLY A 86 15.12 -7.05 14.27
N GLN A 87 16.00 -6.77 13.29
CA GLN A 87 15.64 -6.47 11.91
C GLN A 87 15.05 -7.71 11.21
N ILE A 88 15.64 -8.90 11.41
CA ILE A 88 15.15 -10.16 10.82
C ILE A 88 13.75 -10.52 11.34
N VAL A 89 13.49 -10.35 12.64
CA VAL A 89 12.16 -10.62 13.23
C VAL A 89 11.12 -9.63 12.71
N ASP A 90 11.47 -8.34 12.59
CA ASP A 90 10.60 -7.32 12.00
C ASP A 90 10.27 -7.62 10.52
N MET A 91 11.28 -8.04 9.75
CA MET A 91 11.14 -8.46 8.34
C MET A 91 10.28 -9.71 8.15
N CYS A 92 10.36 -10.67 9.06
CA CYS A 92 9.66 -11.95 8.91
C CYS A 92 8.22 -11.87 9.43
N CYS A 93 8.02 -11.25 10.60
CA CYS A 93 6.76 -11.33 11.33
C CYS A 93 5.89 -10.07 11.23
N LEU A 94 6.50 -8.88 11.14
CA LEU A 94 5.75 -7.61 11.26
C LEU A 94 5.47 -6.97 9.90
N ILE A 95 6.36 -7.09 8.92
CA ILE A 95 6.23 -6.42 7.63
C ILE A 95 4.96 -6.83 6.86
N SER A 96 4.57 -8.10 6.92
CA SER A 96 3.39 -8.61 6.21
C SER A 96 2.11 -8.00 6.73
N GLY A 97 1.98 -7.86 8.06
CA GLY A 97 0.83 -7.21 8.68
C GLY A 97 0.75 -5.72 8.31
N ARG A 98 1.89 -5.03 8.28
CA ARG A 98 1.94 -3.60 7.93
C ARG A 98 1.66 -3.33 6.46
N VAL A 99 2.17 -4.18 5.56
CA VAL A 99 1.84 -4.12 4.14
C VAL A 99 0.34 -4.31 3.93
N GLU A 100 -0.26 -5.30 4.60
CA GLU A 100 -1.71 -5.52 4.49
C GLU A 100 -2.52 -4.37 5.09
N GLU A 101 -2.08 -3.77 6.19
CA GLU A 101 -2.73 -2.60 6.80
C GLU A 101 -2.74 -1.41 5.83
N VAL A 102 -1.60 -1.09 5.21
CA VAL A 102 -1.52 -0.01 4.21
C VAL A 102 -2.32 -0.35 2.96
N ASN A 103 -2.25 -1.59 2.46
CA ASN A 103 -3.02 -2.04 1.31
C ASN A 103 -4.53 -1.98 1.59
N SER A 104 -4.96 -2.37 2.79
CA SER A 104 -6.34 -2.27 3.24
C SER A 104 -6.80 -0.81 3.24
N ASP A 105 -5.98 0.12 3.72
CA ASP A 105 -6.30 1.55 3.68
C ASP A 105 -6.43 2.08 2.25
N ILE A 106 -5.53 1.67 1.36
CA ILE A 106 -5.60 2.03 -0.07
C ILE A 106 -6.89 1.50 -0.69
N ARG A 107 -7.23 0.23 -0.44
CA ARG A 107 -8.46 -0.40 -0.93
C ARG A 107 -9.70 0.31 -0.40
N ARG A 108 -9.72 0.61 0.91
CA ARG A 108 -10.80 1.36 1.57
C ARG A 108 -11.09 2.67 0.87
N VAL A 109 -10.05 3.50 0.69
CA VAL A 109 -10.18 4.80 0.06
C VAL A 109 -10.61 4.68 -1.40
N ALA A 110 -10.04 3.71 -2.12
CA ALA A 110 -10.37 3.52 -3.52
C ALA A 110 -11.82 3.07 -3.74
N HIS A 111 -12.32 2.16 -2.90
CA HIS A 111 -13.73 1.72 -2.94
C HIS A 111 -14.67 2.85 -2.55
N GLN A 112 -14.35 3.61 -1.50
CA GLN A 112 -15.15 4.78 -1.10
C GLN A 112 -15.31 5.79 -2.24
N GLN A 113 -14.23 6.11 -2.95
CA GLN A 113 -14.28 7.07 -4.05
C GLN A 113 -15.03 6.51 -5.27
N TYR A 114 -14.86 5.22 -5.57
CA TYR A 114 -15.58 4.58 -6.65
C TYR A 114 -17.09 4.54 -6.40
N ASP A 115 -17.49 4.18 -5.18
CA ASP A 115 -18.89 4.14 -4.77
C ASP A 115 -19.48 5.55 -4.76
N ALA A 116 -18.73 6.57 -4.31
CA ALA A 116 -19.14 7.97 -4.40
C ALA A 116 -19.35 8.42 -5.85
N ASN A 117 -18.42 8.11 -6.75
CA ASN A 117 -18.55 8.44 -8.17
C ASN A 117 -19.77 7.75 -8.80
N LYS A 118 -20.03 6.47 -8.49
CA LYS A 118 -21.22 5.74 -8.96
C LYS A 118 -22.53 6.36 -8.49
N VAL A 119 -22.57 6.94 -7.29
CA VAL A 119 -23.77 7.61 -6.75
C VAL A 119 -24.02 8.95 -7.43
N HIS A 120 -22.96 9.69 -7.78
CA HIS A 120 -23.09 10.94 -8.55
C HIS A 120 -23.58 10.69 -9.98
N ASP A 121 -23.18 9.58 -10.59
CA ASP A 121 -23.56 9.17 -11.95
C ASP A 121 -24.92 8.45 -12.01
N GLY A 122 -25.96 8.94 -11.32
CA GLY A 122 -27.30 8.32 -11.23
C GLY A 122 -28.06 8.11 -12.56
N GLY A 123 -27.57 7.22 -13.42
CA GLY A 123 -28.13 6.79 -14.70
C GLY A 123 -27.17 5.79 -15.37
N GLY A 124 -27.49 4.50 -15.30
CA GLY A 124 -26.55 3.42 -15.62
C GLY A 124 -26.00 3.42 -17.05
N GLN A 125 -24.68 3.22 -17.20
CA GLN A 125 -24.07 2.73 -18.44
C GLN A 125 -22.59 2.33 -18.27
N VAL A 126 -22.21 1.39 -17.38
CA VAL A 126 -20.85 0.80 -17.49
C VAL A 126 -20.74 -0.69 -17.18
N ASP A 127 -21.68 -1.30 -16.45
CA ASP A 127 -21.57 -2.73 -16.11
C ASP A 127 -22.20 -3.69 -17.15
N ILE A 128 -22.79 -3.19 -18.24
CA ILE A 128 -23.40 -4.03 -19.30
C ILE A 128 -22.51 -4.28 -20.54
N ILE A 129 -21.39 -3.57 -20.71
CA ILE A 129 -20.56 -3.73 -21.94
C ILE A 129 -19.49 -4.83 -21.79
N TYR A 130 -19.17 -5.28 -20.58
CA TYR A 130 -18.21 -6.38 -20.37
C TYR A 130 -18.85 -7.77 -20.34
N GLN A 131 -20.18 -7.88 -20.34
CA GLN A 131 -20.87 -9.17 -20.39
C GLN A 131 -21.23 -9.60 -21.84
N ASP A 132 -21.22 -8.68 -22.81
CA ASP A 132 -21.75 -8.90 -24.17
C ASP A 132 -20.68 -9.28 -25.21
N ASN A 133 -19.47 -9.66 -24.76
CA ASN A 133 -18.39 -10.13 -25.65
C ASN A 133 -17.94 -11.56 -25.33
N LYS A 134 -18.88 -12.39 -24.86
CA LYS A 134 -18.79 -13.85 -24.83
C LYS A 134 -19.98 -14.44 -25.60
N HIS A 135 -19.95 -14.29 -26.92
CA HIS A 135 -20.68 -15.16 -27.84
C HIS A 135 -19.70 -15.74 -28.85
#